data_AF-A0A970GL77-F1
#
_entry.id   AF-A0A970GL77-F1
#
_cell.length_a   1.000
_cell.length_b   1.000
_cell.length_c   1.000
_cell.angle_alpha   90.00
_cell.angle_beta   90.00
_cell.angle_gamma   90.00
#
_symmetry.space_group_name_H-M   'P 1'
#
loop_
_entity.id
_entity.type
_entity.pdbx_description
1 polymer ?
#
loop_
_entity_poly.entity_id
_entity_poly.type
_entity_poly.pdbx_seq_one_letter_code
_entity_poly.pdbx_strand_id
1 'polypeptide(L)' 'MKELLFWKRSKQEPEEKTLEDEVRSACREWQLAEQIFREVQPEFIDSAILHWKSMEERYRVLLRRILTERQSNEG' A
#
# COMPACT_ATOMS: atom_id res chain seq x y z
N MET A 1 48.22 2.46 2.47
CA MET A 1 47.10 1.51 2.41
C MET A 1 45.86 2.28 2.81
N LYS A 2 44.96 2.49 1.86
CA LYS A 2 43.90 3.51 1.89
C LYS A 2 42.78 3.12 2.86
N GLU A 3 42.54 4.00 3.82
CA GLU A 3 41.21 4.48 4.22
C GLU A 3 40.09 3.42 4.28
N LEU A 4 39.89 2.86 5.48
CA LEU A 4 38.64 2.27 5.91
C LEU A 4 37.59 3.39 6.06
N LEU A 5 37.14 3.90 4.93
CA LEU A 5 36.04 4.85 4.86
C LEU A 5 34.74 4.13 5.23
N PHE A 6 34.23 4.53 6.40
CA PHE A 6 32.82 4.84 6.54
C PHE A 6 31.87 3.66 6.30
N TRP A 7 31.88 2.70 7.22
CA TRP A 7 30.62 2.07 7.65
C TRP A 7 29.75 3.07 8.43
N LYS A 8 29.38 4.19 7.80
CA LYS A 8 28.09 4.82 8.11
C LYS A 8 27.07 4.06 7.27
N ARG A 9 26.64 2.92 7.81
CA ARG A 9 25.30 2.42 7.54
C ARG A 9 24.39 3.53 8.05
N SER A 10 24.04 4.47 7.17
CA SER A 10 23.04 5.49 7.45
C SER A 10 21.87 4.73 8.02
N LYS A 11 21.58 4.97 9.31
CA LYS A 11 20.27 4.72 9.86
C LYS A 11 19.37 5.63 9.05
N GLN A 12 18.88 5.13 7.92
CA GLN A 12 17.81 5.76 7.19
C GLN A 12 16.67 5.76 8.22
N GLU A 13 16.41 6.93 8.80
CA GLU A 13 15.24 7.12 9.65
C GLU A 13 14.05 6.58 8.86
N PRO A 14 13.14 5.81 9.49
CA PRO A 14 11.99 5.30 8.78
C PRO A 14 11.28 6.52 8.19
N GLU A 15 11.32 6.66 6.86
CA GLU A 15 10.59 7.72 6.17
C GLU A 15 9.16 7.65 6.69
N GLU A 16 8.67 8.77 7.25
CA GLU A 16 7.28 8.87 7.67
C GLU A 16 6.42 8.49 6.47
N LYS A 17 5.70 7.37 6.59
CA LYS A 17 4.80 6.92 5.54
C LYS A 17 3.73 8.00 5.37
N THR A 18 3.75 8.65 4.23
CA THR A 18 2.72 9.62 3.86
C THR A 18 1.41 8.90 3.56
N LEU A 19 0.29 9.60 3.69
CA LEU A 19 -1.01 9.06 3.29
C LEU A 19 -1.03 8.72 1.79
N GLU A 20 -0.34 9.50 0.96
CA GLU A 20 -0.10 9.19 -0.46
C GLU A 20 0.57 7.83 -0.67
N ASP A 21 1.59 7.50 0.13
CA ASP A 21 2.30 6.23 0.04
C ASP A 21 1.42 5.06 0.49
N GLU A 22 0.59 5.27 1.52
CA GLU A 22 -0.40 4.28 1.96
C GLU A 22 -1.45 4.01 0.88
N VAL A 23 -1.99 5.06 0.24
CA VAL A 23 -2.92 4.94 -0.89
C VAL A 23 -2.26 4.17 -2.03
N ARG A 24 -1.00 4.47 -2.36
CA ARG A 24 -0.25 3.78 -3.43
C ARG A 24 0.00 2.30 -3.08
N SER A 25 0.29 1.98 -1.82
CA SER A 25 0.43 0.59 -1.35
C SER A 25 -0.89 -0.16 -1.47
N ALA A 26 -1.98 0.41 -0.94
CA ALA A 26 -3.29 -0.21 -0.96
C ALA A 26 -3.81 -0.44 -2.39
N CYS A 27 -3.54 0.48 -3.32
CA CYS A 27 -3.87 0.29 -4.74
C CYS A 27 -3.15 -0.93 -5.34
N ARG A 28 -1.85 -1.06 -5.08
CA ARG A 28 -1.06 -2.22 -5.56
C ARG A 28 -1.52 -3.53 -4.94
N GLU A 29 -1.81 -3.53 -3.64
CA GLU A 29 -2.32 -4.71 -2.93
C GLU A 29 -3.69 -5.15 -3.47
N TRP A 30 -4.59 -4.20 -3.78
CA TRP A 30 -5.87 -4.49 -4.41
C TRP A 30 -5.70 -5.07 -5.83
N GLN A 31 -4.81 -4.49 -6.65
CA GLN A 31 -4.51 -5.01 -7.98
C GLN A 31 -3.92 -6.43 -7.93
N LEU A 32 -3.04 -6.70 -6.97
CA LEU A 32 -2.50 -8.05 -6.76
C LEU A 32 -3.59 -9.02 -6.33
N ALA A 33 -4.48 -8.63 -5.41
CA ALA A 33 -5.61 -9.45 -5.00
C ALA A 33 -6.55 -9.75 -6.18
N GLU A 34 -6.74 -8.81 -7.11
CA GLU A 34 -7.50 -9.04 -8.34
C GLU A 34 -6.82 -10.07 -9.26
N GLN A 35 -5.49 -9.99 -9.41
CA GLN A 35 -4.73 -10.98 -10.18
C GLN A 35 -4.86 -12.38 -9.58
N ILE A 36 -4.68 -12.50 -8.26
CA ILE A 36 -4.83 -13.77 -7.54
C ILE A 36 -6.25 -14.32 -7.73
N PHE A 37 -7.27 -13.48 -7.60
CA PHE A 37 -8.66 -13.90 -7.78
C PHE A 37 -8.94 -14.47 -9.19
N ARG A 38 -8.28 -13.97 -10.22
CA ARG A 38 -8.42 -14.49 -11.60
C ARG A 38 -7.77 -15.86 -11.80
N GLU A 39 -6.79 -16.20 -10.98
CA GLU A 39 -6.00 -17.44 -11.08
C GLU A 39 -6.36 -18.48 -10.02
N VAL A 40 -7.26 -18.14 -9.08
CA VAL A 40 -7.58 -18.99 -7.95
C VAL A 40 -8.33 -20.25 -8.38
N GLN A 41 -8.00 -21.39 -7.77
CA GLN A 41 -8.78 -22.61 -7.98
C GLN A 41 -10.17 -22.51 -7.33
N PRO A 42 -11.19 -23.23 -7.86
CA PRO A 42 -12.56 -23.16 -7.37
C PRO A 42 -12.72 -23.36 -5.86
N GLU A 43 -11.89 -24.21 -5.27
CA GLU A 43 -11.89 -24.56 -3.85
C GLU A 43 -11.59 -23.36 -2.93
N PHE A 44 -10.96 -22.30 -3.45
CA PHE A 44 -10.57 -21.11 -2.70
C PHE A 44 -11.29 -19.83 -3.15
N ILE A 45 -12.28 -19.92 -4.05
CA ILE A 45 -13.00 -18.76 -4.61
C ILE A 45 -13.58 -17.87 -3.51
N ASP A 46 -14.26 -18.44 -2.51
CA ASP A 46 -14.92 -17.65 -1.46
C ASP A 46 -13.92 -16.81 -0.65
N SER A 47 -12.79 -17.43 -0.27
CA SER A 47 -11.70 -16.76 0.43
C SER A 47 -11.06 -15.67 -0.42
N ALA A 48 -10.88 -15.92 -1.71
CA ALA A 48 -10.30 -14.96 -2.65
C ALA A 48 -11.24 -13.77 -2.90
N ILE A 49 -12.56 -13.99 -3.00
CA ILE A 49 -13.57 -12.92 -3.07
C ILE A 49 -13.48 -12.04 -1.83
N LEU A 50 -13.48 -12.66 -0.64
CA LEU A 50 -13.42 -11.91 0.63
C LEU A 50 -12.13 -11.07 0.72
N HIS A 51 -10.99 -11.67 0.36
CA HIS A 51 -9.70 -10.98 0.36
C HIS A 51 -9.68 -9.81 -0.62
N TRP A 52 -10.10 -10.03 -1.86
CA TRP A 52 -10.16 -8.99 -2.89
C TRP A 52 -11.07 -7.83 -2.48
N LYS A 53 -12.27 -8.14 -1.94
CA LYS A 53 -13.19 -7.12 -1.42
C LYS A 53 -12.63 -6.35 -0.24
N SER A 54 -11.91 -7.01 0.66
CA SER A 54 -11.24 -6.34 1.77
C SER A 54 -10.16 -5.37 1.29
N MET A 55 -9.37 -5.74 0.28
CA MET A 55 -8.34 -4.87 -0.28
C MET A 55 -8.94 -3.69 -1.06
N GLU A 56 -10.04 -3.94 -1.80
CA GLU A 56 -10.81 -2.91 -2.49
C GLU A 56 -11.32 -1.85 -1.50
N GLU A 57 -11.96 -2.26 -0.39
CA GLU A 57 -12.50 -1.31 0.58
C GLU A 57 -11.40 -0.51 1.27
N ARG A 58 -10.28 -1.16 1.63
CA ARG A 58 -9.13 -0.47 2.22
C ARG A 58 -8.61 0.64 1.31
N TYR A 59 -8.45 0.35 0.02
CA TYR A 59 -8.03 1.36 -0.96
C TYR A 59 -9.03 2.52 -1.06
N ARG A 60 -10.34 2.22 -1.12
CA ARG A 60 -11.41 3.23 -1.18
C ARG A 60 -11.46 4.13 0.06
N VAL A 61 -11.26 3.57 1.25
CA VAL A 61 -11.21 4.34 2.50
C VAL A 61 -10.04 5.31 2.48
N LEU A 62 -8.84 4.86 2.11
CA LEU A 62 -7.66 5.72 2.04
C LEU A 62 -7.80 6.81 0.98
N LEU A 63 -8.38 6.48 -0.19
CA LEU A 63 -8.72 7.46 -1.22
C LEU A 63 -9.69 8.54 -0.72
N ARG A 64 -10.74 8.17 0.01
CA ARG A 64 -11.66 9.16 0.59
C ARG A 64 -10.97 10.06 1.59
N ARG A 65 -10.09 9.47 2.43
CA ARG A 65 -9.33 10.21 3.44
C ARG A 65 -8.43 11.25 2.81
N ILE A 66 -7.63 10.88 1.81
CA ILE A 66 -6.69 11.82 1.15
C ILE A 66 -7.43 12.93 0.40
N LEU A 67 -8.58 12.64 -0.22
CA LEU A 67 -9.40 13.66 -0.86
C LEU A 67 -9.99 14.64 0.16
N THR A 68 -10.40 14.15 1.33
CA THR A 68 -10.92 14.99 2.43
C THR A 68 -9.83 15.88 3.02
N GLU A 69 -8.63 15.34 3.24
CA GLU A 69 -7.48 16.10 3.74
C GLU A 69 -7.10 17.21 2.76
N ARG A 70 -7.11 16.94 1.45
CA ARG A 70 -6.83 17.95 0.41
C ARG A 70 -7.88 19.05 0.38
N GLN A 71 -9.16 18.71 0.45
CA GLN A 71 -10.24 19.71 0.51
C GLN A 71 -10.15 20.60 1.76
N SER A 72 -9.72 20.03 2.89
CA SER A 72 -9.58 20.77 4.15
C SER A 72 -8.37 21.71 4.14
N ASN A 73 -7.35 21.44 3.32
CA ASN A 73 -6.14 22.24 3.21
C ASN A 73 -6.27 23.41 2.21
N GLU A 74 -7.31 23.41 1.37
CA GLU A 74 -7.60 24.46 0.38
C GLU A 74 -8.60 25.52 0.89
N GLY A 75 -9.07 25.42 2.14
CA GLY A 75 -10.08 26.30 2.76
C GLY A 75 -9.54 27.37 3.71
#